data_AF-A0A3D5HPC1-F1
#
_entry.id   AF-A0A3D5HPC1-F1
#
_cell.length_a   1.000
_cell.length_b   1.000
_cell.length_c   1.000
_cell.angle_alpha   90.00
_cell.angle_beta   90.00
_cell.angle_gamma   90.00
#
_symmetry.space_group_name_H-M   'P 1'
#
loop_
_entity.id
_entity.type
_entity.pdbx_description
1 polymer ?
#
loop_
_entity_poly.entity_id
_entity_poly.type
_entity_poly.pdbx_seq_one_letter_code
_entity_poly.pdbx_strand_id
1 'polypeptide(L)'
;MEYMCRVFGLAEGNEWFGRNKEVDLTNQFELKTKRIDIDFHVNEGLLSDQDIKNRLRHLENFPIPYCIKSMPPQFTNTIESVKLPLEQRIEVAQDILKDFDLIWFKNEDKISHFCYELTCIRCSSAGYPRPREYGIYDSEKRVTPPENSFTATVEDFDKFMRREEFTDAVMKTFTCPVVTYDDFVKNQDQEIQRIADYYDLQMQDVYKIPVIHNPDYRNIFTNYSEIEKWFTQYQR
;
A
#
# COMPACT_ATOMS: atom_id res chain seq x y z
N MET A 1 6.95 -5.98 -4.73
CA MET A 1 6.23 -6.24 -5.99
C MET A 1 7.20 -6.47 -7.12
N GLU A 2 8.07 -5.52 -7.48
CA GLU A 2 9.06 -5.69 -8.57
C GLU A 2 9.87 -7.00 -8.47
N TYR A 3 10.45 -7.32 -7.31
CA TYR A 3 11.18 -8.58 -7.10
C TYR A 3 10.30 -9.81 -7.39
N MET A 4 9.07 -9.80 -6.90
CA MET A 4 8.10 -10.87 -7.09
C MET A 4 7.69 -11.03 -8.56
N CYS A 5 7.46 -9.93 -9.28
CA CYS A 5 7.19 -9.98 -10.72
C CYS A 5 8.35 -10.59 -11.50
N ARG A 6 9.61 -10.25 -11.14
CA ARG A 6 10.79 -10.83 -11.77
C ARG A 6 10.94 -12.32 -11.47
N VAL A 7 10.74 -12.73 -10.21
CA VAL A 7 10.85 -14.15 -9.82
C VAL A 7 9.79 -15.01 -10.52
N PHE A 8 8.55 -14.52 -10.63
CA PHE A 8 7.45 -15.31 -11.20
C PHE A 8 7.16 -15.02 -12.69
N GLY A 9 7.95 -14.15 -13.33
CA GLY A 9 7.74 -13.78 -14.73
C GLY A 9 6.43 -13.05 -15.00
N LEU A 10 5.99 -12.19 -14.08
CA LEU A 10 4.71 -11.47 -14.13
C LEU A 10 4.86 -10.11 -14.79
N ALA A 11 3.85 -9.68 -15.55
CA ALA A 11 3.71 -8.28 -15.93
C ALA A 11 3.41 -7.42 -14.69
N GLU A 12 4.13 -6.31 -14.50
CA GLU A 12 3.98 -5.44 -13.33
C GLU A 12 2.87 -4.41 -13.52
N GLY A 13 1.86 -4.46 -12.67
CA GLY A 13 0.79 -3.49 -12.57
C GLY A 13 0.94 -2.56 -11.37
N ASN A 14 1.63 -1.43 -11.56
CA ASN A 14 1.88 -0.47 -10.46
C ASN A 14 0.65 0.40 -10.08
N GLU A 15 -0.01 0.02 -8.98
CA GLU A 15 -1.03 0.79 -8.23
C GLU A 15 -2.13 1.40 -9.10
N TRP A 16 -2.99 0.54 -9.65
CA TRP A 16 -3.96 0.91 -10.67
C TRP A 16 -5.23 1.55 -10.13
N PHE A 17 -5.50 1.43 -8.83
CA PHE A 17 -6.73 1.93 -8.20
C PHE A 17 -6.51 3.21 -7.37
N GLY A 18 -5.33 3.83 -7.48
CA GLY A 18 -5.03 5.10 -6.84
C GLY A 18 -5.78 6.28 -7.49
N ARG A 19 -6.33 7.18 -6.66
CA ARG A 19 -6.98 8.44 -7.10
C ARG A 19 -6.02 9.51 -7.63
N ASN A 20 -4.73 9.37 -7.35
CA ASN A 20 -3.67 10.28 -7.81
C ASN A 20 -3.11 9.92 -9.20
N LYS A 21 -3.77 9.00 -9.92
CA LYS A 21 -3.35 8.54 -11.25
C LYS A 21 -4.50 8.61 -12.23
N GLU A 22 -4.26 9.33 -13.32
CA GLU A 22 -5.02 9.24 -14.55
C GLU A 22 -4.58 7.98 -15.28
N VAL A 23 -5.53 7.19 -15.78
CA VAL A 23 -5.27 5.91 -16.40
C VAL A 23 -5.75 5.97 -17.84
N ASP A 24 -4.84 5.72 -18.79
CA ASP A 24 -5.17 5.58 -20.20
C ASP A 24 -5.57 4.13 -20.49
N LEU A 25 -6.86 3.93 -20.75
CA LEU A 25 -7.47 2.63 -21.03
C LEU A 25 -7.62 2.35 -22.54
N THR A 26 -7.05 3.20 -23.40
CA THR A 26 -7.23 3.06 -24.86
C THR A 26 -6.41 1.91 -25.45
N ASN A 27 -5.29 1.54 -24.84
CA ASN A 27 -4.46 0.41 -25.26
C ASN A 27 -4.72 -0.81 -24.36
N GLN A 28 -5.40 -1.83 -24.86
CA GLN A 28 -5.83 -3.00 -24.08
C GLN A 28 -4.69 -3.81 -23.43
N PHE A 29 -3.47 -3.72 -23.98
CA PHE A 29 -2.32 -4.51 -23.50
C PHE A 29 -1.31 -3.70 -22.68
N GLU A 30 -1.55 -2.40 -22.51
CA GLU A 30 -0.70 -1.51 -21.73
C GLU A 30 -1.54 -0.77 -20.69
N LEU A 31 -0.91 -0.36 -19.59
CA LEU A 31 -1.53 0.61 -18.70
C LEU A 31 -0.59 1.78 -18.48
N LYS A 32 -0.82 2.85 -19.24
CA LYS A 32 -0.12 4.11 -19.01
C LYS A 32 -0.86 4.87 -17.93
N THR A 33 -0.12 5.24 -16.89
CA THR A 33 -0.63 6.11 -15.84
C THR A 33 0.12 7.42 -15.83
N LYS A 34 -0.62 8.51 -15.64
CA LYS A 34 -0.06 9.84 -15.43
C LYS A 34 -0.41 10.30 -14.03
N ARG A 35 0.57 10.77 -13.28
CA ARG A 35 0.32 11.34 -11.96
C ARG A 35 -0.48 12.63 -12.09
N ILE A 36 -1.53 12.75 -11.29
CA ILE A 36 -2.34 13.96 -11.17
C ILE A 36 -1.96 14.66 -9.87
N ASP A 37 -1.87 15.98 -9.89
CA ASP A 37 -1.80 16.78 -8.68
C ASP A 37 -3.20 16.78 -8.04
N ILE A 38 -3.32 16.12 -6.89
CA ILE A 38 -4.55 16.10 -6.09
C ILE A 38 -4.27 16.78 -4.75
N ASP A 39 -5.24 17.53 -4.25
CA ASP A 39 -5.21 18.00 -2.87
C ASP A 39 -5.69 16.87 -1.96
N PHE A 40 -4.75 16.32 -1.17
CA PHE A 40 -5.02 15.23 -0.24
C PHE A 40 -5.90 15.67 0.95
N HIS A 41 -6.08 16.97 1.17
CA HIS A 41 -6.83 17.53 2.30
C HIS A 41 -8.33 17.65 2.05
N VAL A 42 -8.78 17.67 0.79
CA VAL A 42 -10.17 18.06 0.46
C VAL A 42 -11.04 16.92 -0.07
N ASN A 43 -10.47 15.71 -0.23
CA ASN A 43 -11.11 14.60 -0.98
C ASN A 43 -11.59 15.03 -2.39
N GLU A 44 -10.99 16.06 -2.96
CA GLU A 44 -11.18 16.41 -4.37
C GLU A 44 -10.56 15.31 -5.24
N GLY A 45 -11.23 14.96 -6.34
CA GLY A 45 -10.74 13.95 -7.28
C GLY A 45 -10.89 12.49 -6.83
N LEU A 46 -11.92 12.15 -6.05
CA LEU A 46 -12.31 10.74 -5.90
C LEU A 46 -12.67 10.14 -7.27
N LEU A 47 -12.35 8.85 -7.43
CA LEU A 47 -12.83 8.08 -8.57
C LEU A 47 -14.34 7.85 -8.46
N SER A 48 -15.00 7.52 -9.56
CA SER A 48 -16.33 6.92 -9.52
C SER A 48 -16.24 5.39 -9.41
N ASP A 49 -17.30 4.74 -8.94
CA ASP A 49 -17.42 3.28 -9.04
C ASP A 49 -17.28 2.79 -10.50
N GLN A 50 -17.70 3.60 -11.48
CA GLN A 50 -17.55 3.29 -12.89
C GLN A 50 -16.08 3.31 -13.32
N ASP A 51 -15.25 4.20 -12.77
CA ASP A 51 -13.80 4.21 -13.02
C ASP A 51 -13.13 2.93 -12.50
N ILE A 52 -13.52 2.48 -11.31
CA ILE A 52 -13.04 1.20 -10.75
C ILE A 52 -13.43 0.05 -11.68
N LYS A 53 -14.71 -0.02 -12.10
CA LYS A 53 -15.19 -1.05 -13.04
C LYS A 53 -14.48 -1.01 -14.39
N ASN A 54 -14.19 0.17 -14.93
CA ASN A 54 -13.47 0.31 -16.18
C ASN A 54 -12.02 -0.20 -16.06
N ARG A 55 -11.35 0.10 -14.93
CA ARG A 55 -10.00 -0.40 -14.63
C ARG A 55 -10.00 -1.93 -14.43
N LEU A 56 -11.02 -2.49 -13.77
CA LEU A 56 -11.20 -3.95 -13.64
C LEU A 56 -11.44 -4.63 -15.00
N ARG A 57 -12.28 -4.06 -15.86
CA ARG A 57 -12.49 -4.60 -17.21
C ARG A 57 -11.23 -4.55 -18.07
N HIS A 58 -10.40 -3.53 -17.88
CA HIS A 58 -9.12 -3.44 -18.58
C HIS A 58 -8.18 -4.59 -18.24
N LEU A 59 -8.17 -5.00 -16.96
CA LEU A 59 -7.38 -6.13 -16.47
C LEU A 59 -7.72 -7.45 -17.18
N GLU A 60 -8.94 -7.63 -17.69
CA GLU A 60 -9.36 -8.83 -18.43
C GLU A 60 -8.55 -9.03 -19.73
N ASN A 61 -8.02 -7.94 -20.32
CA ASN A 61 -7.24 -7.98 -21.56
C ASN A 61 -5.74 -7.74 -21.34
N PHE A 62 -5.32 -7.50 -20.09
CA PHE A 62 -3.93 -7.22 -19.76
C PHE A 62 -3.08 -8.50 -19.88
N PRO A 63 -1.78 -8.42 -20.20
CA PRO A 63 -0.93 -9.62 -20.31
C PRO A 63 -0.95 -10.48 -19.04
N ILE A 64 -1.40 -11.73 -19.16
CA ILE A 64 -1.45 -12.72 -18.10
C ILE A 64 -0.20 -13.63 -18.22
N PRO A 65 0.47 -13.97 -17.10
CA PRO A 65 0.14 -13.58 -15.73
C PRO A 65 0.67 -12.18 -15.37
N TYR A 66 -0.07 -11.46 -14.52
CA TYR A 66 0.30 -10.15 -14.00
C TYR A 66 0.20 -10.10 -12.48
N CYS A 67 0.84 -9.09 -11.87
CA CYS A 67 0.66 -8.76 -10.47
C CYS A 67 0.28 -7.30 -10.31
N ILE A 68 -0.74 -7.03 -9.50
CA ILE A 68 -1.16 -5.69 -9.12
C ILE A 68 -0.97 -5.46 -7.62
N LYS A 69 -0.56 -4.25 -7.24
CA LYS A 69 -0.57 -3.79 -5.85
C LYS A 69 -1.81 -2.91 -5.61
N SER A 70 -2.56 -3.22 -4.57
CA SER A 70 -3.71 -2.42 -4.12
C SER A 70 -3.88 -2.44 -2.61
N MET A 71 -4.45 -1.38 -2.07
CA MET A 71 -4.96 -1.32 -0.70
C MET A 71 -6.49 -1.41 -0.74
N PRO A 72 -7.16 -2.23 0.09
CA PRO A 72 -8.62 -2.35 0.04
C PRO A 72 -9.41 -1.02 0.09
N PRO A 73 -8.99 0.01 0.86
CA PRO A 73 -9.64 1.31 0.82
C PRO A 73 -9.70 1.96 -0.57
N GLN A 74 -8.79 1.64 -1.50
CA GLN A 74 -8.76 2.21 -2.84
C GLN A 74 -10.00 1.84 -3.66
N PHE A 75 -10.59 0.67 -3.43
CA PHE A 75 -11.79 0.23 -4.14
C PHE A 75 -13.06 0.94 -3.69
N THR A 76 -13.05 1.52 -2.48
CA THR A 76 -14.23 2.14 -1.86
C THR A 76 -14.05 3.63 -1.62
N ASN A 77 -12.91 4.20 -1.99
CA ASN A 77 -12.65 5.64 -1.97
C ASN A 77 -13.17 6.30 -3.25
N THR A 78 -14.44 6.04 -3.56
CA THR A 78 -15.16 6.59 -4.71
C THR A 78 -16.26 7.55 -4.25
N ILE A 79 -16.76 8.40 -5.15
CA ILE A 79 -17.83 9.37 -4.85
C ILE A 79 -19.08 8.67 -4.28
N GLU A 80 -19.37 7.47 -4.77
CA GLU A 80 -20.50 6.64 -4.39
C GLU A 80 -20.22 5.86 -3.10
N SER A 81 -19.10 5.12 -3.05
CA SER A 81 -18.84 4.15 -1.99
C SER A 81 -18.46 4.78 -0.66
N VAL A 82 -17.90 6.00 -0.63
CA VAL A 82 -17.55 6.68 0.64
C VAL A 82 -18.76 7.03 1.50
N LYS A 83 -19.96 7.05 0.91
CA LYS A 83 -21.22 7.34 1.61
C LYS A 83 -21.89 6.09 2.18
N LEU A 84 -21.41 4.90 1.82
CA LEU A 84 -21.97 3.64 2.28
C LEU A 84 -21.57 3.35 3.74
N PRO A 85 -22.39 2.59 4.49
CA PRO A 85 -22.00 2.00 5.77
C PRO A 85 -20.71 1.18 5.65
N LEU A 86 -19.97 1.07 6.75
CA LEU A 86 -18.68 0.39 6.79
C LEU A 86 -18.77 -1.05 6.27
N GLU A 87 -19.80 -1.78 6.69
CA GLU A 87 -20.04 -3.18 6.33
C GLU A 87 -20.23 -3.33 4.82
N GLN A 88 -21.01 -2.45 4.19
CA GLN A 88 -21.22 -2.48 2.74
C GLN A 88 -19.95 -2.12 1.97
N ARG A 89 -19.11 -1.22 2.51
CA ARG A 89 -17.81 -0.92 1.90
C ARG A 89 -16.88 -2.12 1.98
N ILE A 90 -16.89 -2.86 3.08
CA ILE A 90 -16.13 -4.11 3.23
C ILE A 90 -16.60 -5.12 2.17
N GLU A 91 -17.91 -5.31 2.02
CA GLU A 91 -18.50 -6.20 1.01
C GLU A 91 -18.06 -5.83 -0.41
N VAL A 92 -18.09 -4.55 -0.78
CA VAL A 92 -17.63 -4.08 -2.10
C VAL A 92 -16.17 -4.44 -2.36
N ALA A 93 -15.29 -4.22 -1.38
CA ALA A 93 -13.87 -4.55 -1.52
C ALA A 93 -13.65 -6.08 -1.61
N GLN A 94 -14.37 -6.86 -0.81
CA GLN A 94 -14.31 -8.33 -0.85
C GLN A 94 -14.83 -8.89 -2.19
N ASP A 95 -15.90 -8.32 -2.72
CA ASP A 95 -16.48 -8.70 -4.00
C ASP A 95 -15.52 -8.47 -5.17
N ILE A 96 -14.68 -7.44 -5.10
CA ILE A 96 -13.63 -7.20 -6.11
C ILE A 96 -12.47 -8.18 -5.91
N LEU A 97 -12.02 -8.36 -4.67
CA LEU A 97 -10.81 -9.15 -4.36
C LEU A 97 -10.99 -10.65 -4.56
N LYS A 98 -12.22 -11.20 -4.49
CA LYS A 98 -12.47 -12.63 -4.69
C LYS A 98 -12.12 -13.16 -6.09
N ASP A 99 -12.00 -12.26 -7.07
CA ASP A 99 -11.66 -12.60 -8.45
C ASP A 99 -10.14 -12.63 -8.70
N PHE A 100 -9.32 -12.47 -7.64
CA PHE A 100 -7.86 -12.46 -7.72
C PHE A 100 -7.21 -13.49 -6.78
N ASP A 101 -6.05 -14.01 -7.19
CA ASP A 101 -5.13 -14.68 -6.28
C ASP A 101 -4.43 -13.64 -5.39
N LEU A 102 -4.70 -13.71 -4.08
CA LEU A 102 -4.29 -12.68 -3.13
C LEU A 102 -2.96 -13.00 -2.45
N ILE A 103 -2.14 -11.98 -2.22
CA ILE A 103 -1.00 -12.06 -1.31
C ILE A 103 -1.13 -10.89 -0.35
N TRP A 104 -1.22 -11.18 0.95
CA TRP A 104 -1.40 -10.15 1.95
C TRP A 104 -0.07 -9.69 2.53
N PHE A 105 0.35 -8.48 2.16
CA PHE A 105 1.49 -7.82 2.78
C PHE A 105 1.05 -7.10 4.06
N LYS A 106 1.65 -7.45 5.19
CA LYS A 106 1.35 -6.87 6.50
C LYS A 106 2.59 -6.27 7.12
N ASN A 107 2.44 -5.12 7.78
CA ASN A 107 3.46 -4.62 8.70
C ASN A 107 3.03 -4.95 10.13
N GLU A 108 3.83 -5.71 10.86
CA GLU A 108 3.53 -6.08 12.25
C GLU A 108 4.01 -5.00 13.23
N ASP A 109 5.13 -4.34 12.93
CA ASP A 109 5.54 -3.11 13.62
C ASP A 109 4.66 -1.93 13.19
N LYS A 110 3.49 -1.83 13.82
CA LYS A 110 2.50 -0.79 13.54
C LYS A 110 3.00 0.61 13.86
N ILE A 111 3.89 0.77 14.84
CA ILE A 111 4.44 2.08 15.21
C ILE A 111 5.39 2.57 14.10
N SER A 112 6.31 1.71 13.66
CA SER A 112 7.19 2.06 12.53
C SER A 112 6.41 2.27 11.24
N HIS A 113 5.36 1.48 10.99
CA HIS A 113 4.48 1.67 9.84
C HIS A 113 3.80 3.06 9.87
N PHE A 114 3.19 3.42 10.99
CA PHE A 114 2.56 4.72 11.19
C PHE A 114 3.54 5.88 10.99
N CYS A 115 4.71 5.80 11.61
CA CYS A 115 5.75 6.83 11.51
C CYS A 115 6.25 6.98 10.06
N TYR A 116 6.46 5.86 9.36
CA TYR A 116 6.85 5.86 7.95
C TYR A 116 5.79 6.48 7.04
N GLU A 117 4.53 6.06 7.19
CA GLU A 117 3.44 6.57 6.38
C GLU A 117 3.26 8.08 6.58
N LEU A 118 3.28 8.54 7.84
CA LEU A 118 3.15 9.96 8.16
C LEU A 118 4.31 10.79 7.61
N THR A 119 5.54 10.28 7.67
CA THR A 119 6.71 10.88 7.03
C THR A 119 6.49 11.03 5.52
N CYS A 120 6.04 9.97 4.86
CA CYS A 120 5.80 9.96 3.41
C CYS A 120 4.69 10.94 2.98
N ILE A 121 3.58 10.98 3.74
CA ILE A 121 2.46 11.90 3.50
C ILE A 121 2.95 13.34 3.61
N ARG A 122 3.60 13.70 4.71
CA ARG A 122 4.06 15.09 4.94
C ARG A 122 5.08 15.55 3.93
N CYS A 123 6.02 14.69 3.54
CA CYS A 123 6.99 14.99 2.47
C CYS A 123 6.37 15.06 1.06
N SER A 124 5.12 14.62 0.90
CA SER A 124 4.36 14.68 -0.35
C SER A 124 3.33 15.83 -0.40
N SER A 125 3.00 16.44 0.74
CA SER A 125 2.04 17.54 0.86
C SER A 125 2.61 18.90 0.44
N ALA A 126 1.74 19.79 -0.03
CA ALA A 126 2.10 21.17 -0.32
C ALA A 126 2.51 21.92 0.96
N GLY A 127 3.60 22.69 0.91
CA GLY A 127 4.07 23.51 2.04
C GLY A 127 5.12 22.88 2.95
N TYR A 128 5.44 21.59 2.80
CA TYR A 128 6.60 20.98 3.48
C TYR A 128 7.87 21.10 2.61
N PRO A 129 9.04 21.38 3.20
CA PRO A 129 10.31 21.24 2.47
C PRO A 129 10.40 19.80 1.95
N ARG A 130 10.79 19.64 0.67
CA ARG A 130 10.66 18.41 -0.11
C ARG A 130 11.96 17.58 -0.20
N PRO A 131 12.39 16.87 0.84
CA PRO A 131 13.21 15.70 0.64
C PRO A 131 12.28 14.48 0.52
N ARG A 132 11.74 14.23 -0.69
CA ARG A 132 11.03 12.96 -1.02
C ARG A 132 11.92 11.73 -0.79
N GLU A 133 13.24 11.94 -0.70
CA GLU A 133 14.26 10.99 -0.26
C GLU A 133 13.94 10.31 1.07
N TYR A 134 13.15 10.89 1.97
CA TYR A 134 12.81 10.25 3.25
C TYR A 134 11.87 9.03 3.11
N GLY A 135 11.04 9.04 2.06
CA GLY A 135 10.04 8.00 1.76
C GLY A 135 10.33 7.22 0.48
N ILE A 136 11.57 7.29 -0.03
CA ILE A 136 11.95 6.59 -1.26
C ILE A 136 12.41 5.17 -0.94
N TYR A 137 12.05 4.21 -1.81
CA TYR A 137 12.39 2.80 -1.66
C TYR A 137 13.74 2.41 -2.31
N ASP A 138 14.50 3.40 -2.76
CA ASP A 138 15.84 3.25 -3.36
C ASP A 138 16.91 3.51 -2.29
N SER A 139 17.73 2.50 -1.98
CA SER A 139 18.70 2.55 -0.89
C SER A 139 19.81 3.56 -1.11
N GLU A 140 20.13 3.87 -2.37
CA GLU A 140 21.16 4.85 -2.71
C GLU A 140 20.65 6.28 -2.58
N LYS A 141 19.32 6.46 -2.60
CA LYS A 141 18.66 7.77 -2.55
C LYS A 141 17.93 8.03 -1.24
N ARG A 142 17.66 7.02 -0.41
CA ARG A 142 16.92 7.20 0.83
C ARG A 142 17.77 7.93 1.86
N VAL A 143 17.22 8.98 2.43
CA VAL A 143 17.86 9.75 3.50
C VAL A 143 17.05 9.58 4.79
N THR A 144 17.74 9.39 5.91
CA THR A 144 17.09 9.38 7.22
C THR A 144 16.69 10.81 7.60
N PRO A 145 15.41 11.05 7.97
CA PRO A 145 15.02 12.36 8.46
C PRO A 145 15.87 12.85 9.64
N PRO A 146 16.13 14.17 9.74
CA PRO A 146 16.75 14.75 10.94
C PRO A 146 15.94 14.46 12.20
N GLU A 147 16.61 14.51 13.35
CA GLU A 147 15.93 14.42 14.64
C GLU A 147 14.87 15.52 14.81
N ASN A 148 13.79 15.20 15.54
CA ASN A 148 12.71 16.14 15.88
C ASN A 148 12.07 16.83 14.66
N SER A 149 12.10 16.19 13.49
CA SER A 149 11.60 16.76 12.23
C SER A 149 10.10 16.56 12.02
N PHE A 150 9.48 15.65 12.78
CA PHE A 150 8.04 15.38 12.69
C PHE A 150 7.35 15.42 14.07
N THR A 151 6.04 15.70 14.05
CA THR A 151 5.16 15.67 15.23
C THR A 151 3.86 15.04 14.81
N ALA A 152 3.50 13.87 15.31
CA ALA A 152 2.23 13.23 14.99
C ALA A 152 1.08 13.84 15.79
N THR A 153 -0.13 13.80 15.26
CA THR A 153 -1.34 14.14 16.00
C THR A 153 -2.19 12.90 16.25
N VAL A 154 -3.09 12.95 17.25
CA VAL A 154 -4.06 11.86 17.46
C VAL A 154 -4.99 11.67 16.26
N GLU A 155 -5.28 12.73 15.51
CA GLU A 155 -6.07 12.63 14.27
C GLU A 155 -5.31 11.86 13.17
N ASP A 156 -3.98 12.03 13.07
CA ASP A 156 -3.14 11.24 12.16
C ASP A 156 -3.23 9.75 12.54
N PHE A 157 -3.14 9.45 13.84
CA PHE A 157 -3.26 8.10 14.39
C PHE A 157 -4.63 7.48 14.10
N ASP A 158 -5.72 8.19 14.38
CA ASP A 158 -7.09 7.70 14.14
C ASP A 158 -7.31 7.39 12.65
N LYS A 159 -6.80 8.24 11.75
CA LYS A 159 -6.87 8.00 10.31
C LYS A 159 -6.10 6.76 9.89
N PHE A 160 -4.91 6.54 10.47
CA PHE A 160 -4.11 5.34 10.24
C PHE A 160 -4.85 4.08 10.71
N MET A 161 -5.31 4.06 11.97
CA MET A 161 -5.98 2.91 12.54
C MET A 161 -7.27 2.55 11.79
N ARG A 162 -8.08 3.54 11.37
CA ARG A 162 -9.26 3.26 10.54
C ARG A 162 -8.93 2.57 9.21
N ARG A 163 -7.78 2.88 8.59
CA ARG A 163 -7.35 2.19 7.35
C ARG A 163 -6.88 0.77 7.63
N GLU A 164 -6.16 0.57 8.73
CA GLU A 164 -5.70 -0.75 9.16
C GLU A 164 -6.88 -1.66 9.52
N GLU A 165 -7.81 -1.18 10.36
CA GLU A 165 -9.03 -1.89 10.74
C GLU A 165 -9.87 -2.28 9.52
N PHE A 166 -10.07 -1.36 8.58
CA PHE A 166 -10.80 -1.63 7.35
C PHE A 166 -10.11 -2.74 6.53
N THR A 167 -8.79 -2.64 6.38
CA THR A 167 -8.00 -3.61 5.63
C THR A 167 -8.05 -4.99 6.29
N ASP A 168 -7.85 -5.05 7.60
CA ASP A 168 -7.92 -6.30 8.38
C ASP A 168 -9.32 -6.92 8.30
N ALA A 169 -10.39 -6.12 8.37
CA ALA A 169 -11.76 -6.59 8.24
C ALA A 169 -12.07 -7.16 6.85
N VAL A 170 -11.60 -6.50 5.78
CA VAL A 170 -11.72 -7.02 4.40
C VAL A 170 -10.98 -8.35 4.27
N MET A 171 -9.72 -8.41 4.75
CA MET A 171 -8.85 -9.57 4.56
C MET A 171 -9.26 -10.79 5.40
N LYS A 172 -10.03 -10.61 6.48
CA LYS A 172 -10.44 -11.67 7.41
C LYS A 172 -11.14 -12.87 6.75
N THR A 173 -11.79 -12.67 5.61
CA THR A 173 -12.53 -13.74 4.90
C THR A 173 -11.69 -14.53 3.90
N PHE A 174 -10.46 -14.09 3.63
CA PHE A 174 -9.61 -14.70 2.61
C PHE A 174 -8.54 -15.59 3.23
N THR A 175 -8.38 -16.79 2.67
CA THR A 175 -7.24 -17.66 2.95
C THR A 175 -6.20 -17.41 1.85
N CYS A 176 -5.08 -16.80 2.23
CA CYS A 176 -3.99 -16.45 1.31
C CYS A 176 -2.64 -16.39 2.03
N PRO A 177 -1.50 -16.42 1.31
CA PRO A 177 -0.20 -16.18 1.90
C PRO A 177 -0.12 -14.79 2.54
N VAL A 178 0.32 -14.77 3.79
CA VAL A 178 0.64 -13.52 4.51
C VAL A 178 2.15 -13.37 4.56
N VAL A 179 2.63 -12.25 4.05
CA VAL A 179 4.04 -11.85 4.06
C VAL A 179 4.17 -10.65 4.98
N THR A 180 4.99 -10.76 6.03
CA THR A 180 5.27 -9.63 6.90
C THR A 180 6.46 -8.84 6.36
N TYR A 181 6.49 -7.53 6.61
CA TYR A 181 7.64 -6.71 6.24
C TYR A 181 8.93 -7.21 6.90
N ASP A 182 8.89 -7.56 8.18
CA ASP A 182 10.07 -8.01 8.94
C ASP A 182 10.61 -9.36 8.45
N ASP A 183 9.72 -10.32 8.15
CA ASP A 183 10.14 -11.61 7.59
C ASP A 183 10.71 -11.44 6.19
N PHE A 184 10.08 -10.59 5.37
CA PHE A 184 10.55 -10.33 4.01
C PHE A 184 11.92 -9.65 3.99
N VAL A 185 12.14 -8.67 4.88
CA VAL A 185 13.44 -8.01 5.06
C VAL A 185 14.51 -9.02 5.51
N LYS A 186 14.15 -9.92 6.43
CA LYS A 186 15.08 -10.92 6.98
C LYS A 186 15.43 -12.02 5.97
N ASN A 187 14.46 -12.53 5.22
CA ASN A 187 14.66 -13.61 4.27
C ASN A 187 13.66 -13.57 3.10
N GLN A 188 13.95 -12.73 2.11
CA GLN A 188 13.14 -12.57 0.91
C GLN A 188 12.86 -13.90 0.19
N ASP A 189 13.84 -14.80 0.07
CA ASP A 189 13.69 -16.04 -0.69
C ASP A 189 12.71 -16.99 -0.03
N GLN A 190 12.76 -17.10 1.30
CA GLN A 190 11.84 -17.94 2.05
C GLN A 190 10.41 -17.43 1.92
N GLU A 191 10.19 -16.11 2.01
CA GLU A 191 8.86 -15.53 1.85
C GLU A 191 8.33 -15.68 0.42
N ILE A 192 9.18 -15.52 -0.61
CA ILE A 192 8.80 -15.77 -2.00
C ILE A 192 8.54 -17.26 -2.25
N GLN A 193 9.35 -18.17 -1.68
CA GLN A 193 9.12 -19.61 -1.78
C GLN A 193 7.78 -20.02 -1.16
N ARG A 194 7.39 -19.45 -0.02
CA ARG A 194 6.08 -19.70 0.60
C ARG A 194 4.91 -19.33 -0.33
N ILE A 195 5.04 -18.23 -1.07
CA ILE A 195 4.05 -17.83 -2.09
C ILE A 195 4.05 -18.84 -3.23
N ALA A 196 5.24 -19.23 -3.71
CA ALA A 196 5.41 -20.19 -4.78
C ALA A 196 4.76 -21.53 -4.45
N ASP A 197 5.02 -22.05 -3.25
CA ASP A 197 4.47 -23.32 -2.76
C ASP A 197 2.94 -23.26 -2.63
N TYR A 198 2.38 -22.13 -2.17
CA TYR A 198 0.95 -21.96 -2.00
C TYR A 198 0.18 -21.97 -3.33
N TYR A 199 0.76 -21.35 -4.36
CA TYR A 199 0.14 -21.19 -5.68
C TYR A 199 0.68 -22.14 -6.76
N ASP A 200 1.56 -23.07 -6.39
CA ASP A 200 2.27 -24.00 -7.31
C ASP A 200 3.00 -23.26 -8.45
N LEU A 201 3.70 -22.17 -8.11
CA LEU A 201 4.41 -21.33 -9.07
C LEU A 201 5.86 -21.76 -9.24
N GLN A 202 6.37 -21.64 -10.47
CA GLN A 202 7.78 -21.83 -10.78
C GLN A 202 8.55 -20.53 -10.56
N MET A 203 9.63 -20.59 -9.77
CA MET A 203 10.51 -19.46 -9.50
C MET A 203 11.65 -19.39 -10.53
N GLN A 204 11.96 -18.17 -10.97
CA GLN A 204 13.12 -17.85 -11.79
C GLN A 204 14.24 -17.30 -10.91
N ASP A 205 15.49 -17.62 -11.26
CA ASP A 205 16.66 -17.05 -10.61
C ASP A 205 16.88 -15.61 -11.09
N VAL A 206 16.75 -14.65 -10.18
CA VAL A 206 16.85 -13.22 -10.48
C VAL A 206 17.61 -12.50 -9.37
N TYR A 207 18.33 -11.43 -9.73
CA TYR A 207 18.99 -10.58 -8.74
C TYR A 207 17.99 -9.96 -7.77
N LYS A 208 18.24 -10.19 -6.47
CA LYS A 208 17.49 -9.60 -5.36
C LYS A 208 17.53 -8.09 -5.40
N ILE A 209 16.42 -7.50 -4.99
CA ILE A 209 16.33 -6.07 -4.76
C ILE A 209 16.68 -5.82 -3.30
N PRO A 210 17.64 -4.93 -2.98
CA PRO A 210 17.93 -4.55 -1.60
C PRO A 210 16.66 -4.02 -0.93
N VAL A 211 16.33 -4.54 0.24
CA VAL A 211 15.22 -4.02 1.05
C VAL A 211 15.81 -3.08 2.09
N ILE A 212 15.27 -1.86 2.16
CA ILE A 212 15.73 -0.85 3.10
C ILE A 212 14.93 -0.98 4.39
N HIS A 213 15.62 -1.16 5.50
CA HIS A 213 15.02 -1.10 6.83
C HIS A 213 14.43 0.29 7.10
N ASN A 214 13.34 0.34 7.86
CA ASN A 214 12.88 1.60 8.42
C ASN A 214 13.92 2.16 9.42
N PRO A 215 14.14 3.49 9.44
CA PRO A 215 15.00 4.11 10.44
C PRO A 215 14.37 3.97 11.83
N ASP A 216 15.18 4.16 12.88
CA ASP A 216 14.66 4.30 14.23
C ASP A 216 13.93 5.65 14.36
N TYR A 217 12.61 5.59 14.50
CA TYR A 217 11.76 6.78 14.58
C TYR A 217 11.74 7.46 15.94
N ARG A 218 12.37 6.88 16.99
CA ARG A 218 12.37 7.41 18.36
C ARG A 218 12.82 8.86 18.46
N ASN A 219 13.87 9.21 17.71
CA ASN A 219 14.44 10.56 17.72
C ASN A 219 13.93 11.42 16.57
N ILE A 220 13.25 10.84 15.59
CA ILE A 220 12.71 11.56 14.42
C ILE A 220 11.42 12.30 14.79
N PHE A 221 10.57 11.67 15.60
CA PHE A 221 9.30 12.24 16.05
C PHE A 221 9.44 12.92 17.41
N THR A 222 9.11 14.20 17.48
CA THR A 222 9.14 15.03 18.71
C THR A 222 8.25 14.47 19.83
N ASN A 223 7.22 13.69 19.50
CA ASN A 223 6.28 13.08 20.43
C ASN A 223 6.21 11.55 20.31
N TYR A 224 7.33 10.88 19.97
CA TYR A 224 7.36 9.43 19.81
C TYR A 224 6.79 8.65 21.02
N SER A 225 7.14 9.04 22.25
CA SER A 225 6.60 8.40 23.45
C SER A 225 5.08 8.58 23.64
N GLU A 226 4.48 9.58 22.99
CA GLU A 226 3.03 9.75 22.95
C GLU A 226 2.40 8.80 21.93
N ILE A 227 3.04 8.64 20.76
CA ILE A 227 2.65 7.66 19.75
C ILE A 227 2.62 6.25 20.34
N GLU A 228 3.67 5.85 21.07
CA GLU A 228 3.72 4.55 21.75
C GLU A 228 2.53 4.34 22.72
N LYS A 229 2.11 5.41 23.41
CA LYS A 229 0.94 5.36 24.30
C LYS A 229 -0.36 5.16 23.54
N TRP A 230 -0.55 5.82 22.39
CA TRP A 230 -1.76 5.63 21.58
C TRP A 230 -1.93 4.17 21.14
N PHE A 231 -0.86 3.54 20.64
CA PHE A 231 -0.89 2.11 20.27
C PHE A 231 -1.12 1.19 21.47
N THR A 232 -0.50 1.47 22.61
CA THR A 232 -0.68 0.66 23.84
C THR A 232 -2.10 0.77 24.40
N GLN A 233 -2.71 1.96 24.31
CA GLN A 233 -4.08 2.20 24.77
C GLN A 233 -5.11 1.61 23.83
N TYR A 234 -4.84 1.64 22.53
CA TYR A 234 -5.73 1.09 21.51
C TYR A 234 -5.79 -0.46 21.52
N GLN A 235 -4.68 -1.13 21.88
CA GLN A 235 -4.62 -2.60 21.98
C GLN A 235 -5.35 -3.19 23.20
N ARG A 236 -6.02 -2.38 24.03
CA ARG A 236 -6.78 -2.79 25.23
C ARG A 236 -8.28 -2.66 25.00
#